data_AF-A0A7C0YGS7-F1
#
_entry.id   AF-A0A7C0YGS7-F1
#
_cell.length_a   1.000
_cell.length_b   1.000
_cell.length_c   1.000
_cell.angle_alpha   90.00
_cell.angle_beta   90.00
_cell.angle_gamma   90.00
#
_symmetry.space_group_name_H-M   'P 1'
#
loop_
_entity.id
_entity.type
_entity.pdbx_description
1 polymer ?
#
loop_
_entity_poly.entity_id
_entity_poly.type
_entity_poly.pdbx_seq_one_letter_code
_entity_poly.pdbx_strand_id
1 'polypeptide(L)'
;MTNLYTQEIEREINDSIQYALQKRGILGWIRSLFNEEESEAVAKEAVADLKRKGLLEEARNYLSKLDELPEWDPSAEAEARKREKEFRKTQITLKILDELPHVKVVKKKLLGIVPRYHVTLNPGYEEFFHNHLGDYTRSEIYSVLQELEAKFTGKNKEKIQALRKEFEKREGISRNKKIAIIIAGILLGAAAGYGLYSLFHKKPNPVLAYLIEKKKSDEYALFKPLDSDGIMQPEEKALIDYFNTLPSEYRNKKEVLSILGSIVSDGRVTAKELNSFKDPDSDGLDTLYEIEIGTDPFKPNPNVAFAVKNGIQDVKLLKSLFSPLDSDGVMQSEEKAWDKLIVNNKEALAVATLLSYLSNQSKDGKITSEELSRADNFTFLVKEMYNVIKGEDKAEDKLSDADYSAKLGLKLGFDKTRATEATAKAIAEYAVAVKEEGLPEQLDALQLLTEGTQNEQYGEKLVDFSPIVFHSVDGNDYVLEIDKPRNTWMLAKQMYLINQTGFPIIKHPEVFEGLNGKIIANAYSLFDAKYGISYMEKEVNNRTITPTDEDVWDLIMLQWKLYSDKAFNKSALYN
;
A
#
# COMPACT_ATOMS: atom_id res chain seq x y z
N MET A 1 46.85 -5.27 41.50
CA MET A 1 45.84 -4.31 40.99
C MET A 1 46.05 -3.95 39.50
N THR A 2 46.94 -4.61 38.77
CA THR A 2 47.31 -4.25 37.39
C THR A 2 46.69 -5.12 36.30
N ASN A 3 45.90 -6.15 36.64
CA ASN A 3 45.35 -7.11 35.67
C ASN A 3 43.84 -6.99 35.40
N LEU A 4 43.13 -6.18 36.19
CA LEU A 4 41.71 -5.87 35.97
C LEU A 4 41.53 -4.68 35.01
N TYR A 5 42.46 -3.71 35.04
CA TYR A 5 42.41 -2.53 34.18
C TYR A 5 42.69 -2.83 32.69
N THR A 6 43.53 -3.83 32.41
CA THR A 6 43.90 -4.19 31.04
C THR A 6 42.79 -4.94 30.31
N GLN A 7 42.04 -5.78 31.03
CA GLN A 7 40.90 -6.52 30.45
C GLN A 7 39.68 -5.62 30.20
N GLU A 8 39.48 -4.58 31.01
CA GLU A 8 38.43 -3.58 30.80
C GLU A 8 38.73 -2.67 29.60
N ILE A 9 40.00 -2.29 29.42
CA ILE A 9 40.47 -1.52 28.25
C ILE A 9 40.41 -2.37 26.96
N GLU A 10 40.82 -3.64 27.00
CA GLU A 10 40.71 -4.52 25.83
C GLU A 10 39.25 -4.77 25.42
N ARG A 11 38.32 -4.83 26.38
CA ARG A 11 36.89 -4.95 26.10
C ARG A 11 36.30 -3.66 25.53
N GLU A 12 36.62 -2.50 26.09
CA GLU A 12 36.20 -1.19 25.54
C GLU A 12 36.76 -0.94 24.14
N ILE A 13 37.98 -1.38 23.86
CA ILE A 13 38.60 -1.30 22.53
C ILE A 13 37.90 -2.25 21.55
N ASN A 14 37.60 -3.49 21.96
CA ASN A 14 36.88 -4.44 21.09
C ASN A 14 35.43 -4.00 20.81
N ASP A 15 34.72 -3.46 21.80
CA ASP A 15 33.36 -2.95 21.63
C ASP A 15 33.34 -1.68 20.77
N SER A 16 34.36 -0.81 20.89
CA SER A 16 34.55 0.35 20.02
C SER A 16 34.92 -0.03 18.59
N ILE A 17 35.66 -1.12 18.40
CA ILE A 17 36.02 -1.66 17.08
C ILE A 17 34.81 -2.32 16.41
N GLN A 18 34.00 -3.09 17.14
CA GLN A 18 32.74 -3.65 16.62
C GLN A 18 31.72 -2.54 16.28
N TYR A 19 31.65 -1.50 17.10
CA TYR A 19 30.85 -0.30 16.83
C TYR A 19 31.34 0.48 15.60
N ALA A 20 32.66 0.60 15.41
CA ALA A 20 33.25 1.27 14.24
C ALA A 20 33.09 0.45 12.94
N LEU A 21 33.20 -0.88 13.02
CA LEU A 21 33.01 -1.79 11.89
C LEU A 21 31.53 -1.85 11.46
N GLN A 22 30.57 -1.84 12.39
CA GLN A 22 29.14 -1.77 12.07
C GLN A 22 28.68 -0.42 11.51
N LYS A 23 29.33 0.70 11.89
CA LYS A 23 28.83 2.05 11.56
C LYS A 23 29.61 2.81 10.49
N ARG A 24 30.84 2.42 10.14
CA ARG A 24 31.70 3.22 9.23
C ARG A 24 32.39 2.48 8.08
N GLY A 25 32.38 1.16 8.05
CA GLY A 25 32.99 0.35 6.97
C GLY A 25 34.51 0.55 6.80
N ILE A 26 35.15 -0.36 6.09
CA ILE A 26 36.60 -0.37 5.80
C ILE A 26 37.09 0.99 5.23
N LEU A 27 36.22 1.68 4.48
CA LEU A 27 36.44 3.00 3.90
C LEU A 27 36.60 4.13 4.93
N GLY A 28 35.89 4.06 6.06
CA GLY A 28 36.00 5.03 7.15
C GLY A 28 37.35 4.94 7.85
N TRP A 29 37.89 3.73 7.97
CA TRP A 29 39.22 3.46 8.55
C TRP A 29 40.36 3.81 7.59
N ILE A 30 40.19 3.55 6.29
CA ILE A 30 41.14 4.03 5.26
C ILE A 30 41.22 5.56 5.26
N ARG A 31 40.10 6.28 5.45
CA ARG A 31 40.12 7.75 5.58
C ARG A 31 40.91 8.26 6.77
N SER A 32 40.96 7.54 7.89
CA SER A 32 41.74 7.96 9.07
C SER A 32 43.25 7.85 8.89
N LEU A 33 43.73 7.03 7.95
CA LEU A 33 45.17 6.89 7.65
C LEU A 33 45.78 8.12 6.92
N PHE A 34 44.95 9.06 6.46
CA PHE A 34 45.38 10.22 5.67
C PHE A 34 45.42 11.54 6.46
N ASN A 35 45.34 11.49 7.79
CA ASN A 35 45.12 12.69 8.62
C ASN A 35 46.29 13.15 9.50
N GLU A 36 47.53 12.65 9.30
CA GLU A 36 48.69 13.16 10.05
C GLU A 36 49.91 13.47 9.17
N GLU A 37 50.59 14.57 9.51
CA GLU A 37 51.85 15.02 8.92
C GLU A 37 53.02 14.16 9.40
N GLU A 38 53.39 13.13 8.63
CA GLU A 38 54.79 12.76 8.34
C GLU A 38 54.87 11.61 7.32
N SER A 39 55.52 11.85 6.17
CA SER A 39 55.09 11.32 4.86
C SER A 39 55.86 10.13 4.25
N GLU A 40 56.54 9.27 5.02
CA GLU A 40 57.19 8.08 4.42
C GLU A 40 57.22 6.84 5.33
N ALA A 41 57.30 7.03 6.66
CA ALA A 41 57.24 5.94 7.64
C ALA A 41 55.81 5.37 7.78
N VAL A 42 54.80 6.26 7.85
CA VAL A 42 53.39 5.90 8.04
C VAL A 42 52.83 5.03 6.90
N ALA A 43 53.22 5.30 5.65
CA ALA A 43 52.77 4.49 4.51
C ALA A 43 53.39 3.07 4.53
N LYS A 44 54.66 2.95 4.93
CA LYS A 44 55.32 1.64 5.10
C LYS A 44 54.78 0.89 6.30
N GLU A 45 54.52 1.58 7.41
CA GLU A 45 54.01 1.02 8.64
C GLU A 45 52.55 0.58 8.51
N ALA A 46 51.70 1.38 7.84
CA ALA A 46 50.30 1.02 7.57
C ALA A 46 50.18 -0.20 6.66
N VAL A 47 51.03 -0.32 5.62
CA VAL A 47 51.06 -1.51 4.74
C VAL A 47 51.61 -2.74 5.48
N ALA A 48 52.60 -2.56 6.36
CA ALA A 48 53.13 -3.64 7.20
C ALA A 48 52.17 -4.07 8.33
N ASP A 49 51.38 -3.14 8.86
CA ASP A 49 50.36 -3.38 9.89
C ASP A 49 49.13 -4.08 9.29
N LEU A 50 48.73 -3.70 8.06
CA LEU A 50 47.71 -4.39 7.27
C LEU A 50 48.09 -5.85 6.94
N LYS A 51 49.37 -6.09 6.65
CA LYS A 51 49.90 -7.46 6.43
C LYS A 51 50.02 -8.25 7.74
N ARG A 52 50.44 -7.62 8.86
CA ARG A 52 50.56 -8.27 10.18
C ARG A 52 49.21 -8.67 10.77
N LYS A 53 48.16 -7.90 10.51
CA LYS A 53 46.83 -8.11 11.10
C LYS A 53 45.93 -9.06 10.29
N GLY A 54 46.40 -9.63 9.17
CA GLY A 54 45.60 -10.54 8.32
C GLY A 54 44.43 -9.87 7.58
N LEU A 55 44.21 -8.58 7.80
CA LEU A 55 43.07 -7.80 7.31
C LEU A 55 43.05 -7.60 5.79
N LEU A 56 44.19 -7.78 5.12
CA LEU A 56 44.28 -7.75 3.64
C LEU A 56 43.57 -8.95 3.00
N GLU A 57 43.73 -10.14 3.60
CA GLU A 57 43.07 -11.37 3.15
C GLU A 57 41.60 -11.38 3.56
N GLU A 58 41.29 -10.87 4.75
CA GLU A 58 39.92 -10.76 5.26
C GLU A 58 39.09 -9.73 4.48
N ALA A 59 39.69 -8.59 4.10
CA ALA A 59 39.10 -7.65 3.17
C ALA A 59 38.87 -8.32 1.80
N ARG A 60 39.86 -9.02 1.21
CA ARG A 60 39.65 -9.76 -0.05
C ARG A 60 38.47 -10.75 0.04
N ASN A 61 38.34 -11.47 1.14
CA ASN A 61 37.31 -12.48 1.35
C ASN A 61 35.91 -11.87 1.60
N TYR A 62 35.85 -10.71 2.24
CA TYR A 62 34.61 -9.93 2.37
C TYR A 62 34.19 -9.32 1.03
N LEU A 63 35.16 -8.95 0.19
CA LEU A 63 34.98 -8.33 -1.11
C LEU A 63 34.56 -9.34 -2.20
N SER A 64 34.93 -10.61 -2.10
CA SER A 64 34.50 -11.68 -3.04
C SER A 64 33.06 -12.15 -2.82
N LYS A 65 32.49 -11.94 -1.63
CA LYS A 65 31.11 -12.32 -1.29
C LYS A 65 30.04 -11.35 -1.81
N LEU A 66 30.45 -10.18 -2.30
CA LEU A 66 29.54 -9.17 -2.85
C LEU A 66 29.06 -9.49 -4.28
N ASP A 67 29.74 -10.39 -4.99
CA ASP A 67 29.37 -10.83 -6.35
C ASP A 67 28.25 -11.92 -6.34
N GLU A 68 27.81 -12.40 -5.17
CA GLU A 68 26.89 -13.55 -5.04
C GLU A 68 25.45 -13.21 -4.58
N LEU A 69 25.01 -11.94 -4.67
CA LEU A 69 23.66 -11.56 -4.18
C LEU A 69 22.55 -11.74 -5.24
N PRO A 70 21.41 -12.41 -4.91
CA PRO A 70 20.29 -12.61 -5.84
C PRO A 70 19.31 -11.42 -5.94
N GLU A 71 18.41 -11.54 -6.91
CA GLU A 71 17.62 -10.55 -7.66
C GLU A 71 16.69 -9.53 -6.95
N TRP A 72 16.72 -8.33 -7.56
CA TRP A 72 15.67 -7.36 -7.92
C TRP A 72 14.89 -6.56 -6.85
N ASP A 73 15.44 -5.38 -6.52
CA ASP A 73 14.74 -4.18 -6.00
C ASP A 73 15.33 -2.92 -6.70
N PRO A 74 14.52 -2.09 -7.40
CA PRO A 74 15.00 -0.90 -8.12
C PRO A 74 15.67 0.17 -7.24
N SER A 75 15.34 0.25 -5.96
CA SER A 75 15.97 1.18 -5.01
C SER A 75 17.35 0.67 -4.56
N ALA A 76 17.51 -0.65 -4.48
CA ALA A 76 18.76 -1.32 -4.12
C ALA A 76 19.82 -1.20 -5.24
N GLU A 77 19.41 -1.07 -6.50
CA GLU A 77 20.34 -0.99 -7.64
C GLU A 77 21.16 0.32 -7.66
N ALA A 78 20.54 1.46 -7.29
CA ALA A 78 21.25 2.74 -7.22
C ALA A 78 22.29 2.75 -6.07
N GLU A 79 21.93 2.17 -4.92
CA GLU A 79 22.85 2.01 -3.79
C GLU A 79 23.92 0.96 -4.05
N ALA A 80 23.58 -0.16 -4.70
CA ALA A 80 24.53 -1.19 -5.11
C ALA A 80 25.56 -0.64 -6.11
N ARG A 81 25.12 0.08 -7.14
CA ARG A 81 26.02 0.74 -8.11
C ARG A 81 26.91 1.80 -7.45
N LYS A 82 26.41 2.52 -6.44
CA LYS A 82 27.21 3.48 -5.66
C LYS A 82 28.27 2.74 -4.84
N ARG A 83 27.91 1.66 -4.15
CA ARG A 83 28.82 0.80 -3.38
C ARG A 83 29.88 0.13 -4.27
N GLU A 84 29.49 -0.38 -5.44
CA GLU A 84 30.38 -1.00 -6.42
C GLU A 84 31.41 0.02 -6.97
N LYS A 85 30.97 1.25 -7.26
CA LYS A 85 31.86 2.33 -7.70
C LYS A 85 32.87 2.73 -6.63
N GLU A 86 32.45 2.81 -5.37
CA GLU A 86 33.34 3.07 -4.23
C GLU A 86 34.30 1.90 -3.99
N PHE A 87 33.83 0.66 -4.19
CA PHE A 87 34.63 -0.56 -4.12
C PHE A 87 35.75 -0.58 -5.16
N ARG A 88 35.43 -0.35 -6.45
CA ARG A 88 36.41 -0.30 -7.55
C ARG A 88 37.47 0.79 -7.32
N LYS A 89 37.07 1.98 -6.85
CA LYS A 89 38.01 3.06 -6.49
C LYS A 89 38.99 2.67 -5.39
N THR A 90 38.52 1.94 -4.40
CA THR A 90 39.35 1.50 -3.26
C THR A 90 40.41 0.51 -3.71
N GLN A 91 40.04 -0.45 -4.56
CA GLN A 91 40.98 -1.42 -5.11
C GLN A 91 42.08 -0.75 -5.97
N ILE A 92 41.70 0.20 -6.84
CA ILE A 92 42.66 0.98 -7.63
C ILE A 92 43.62 1.76 -6.72
N THR A 93 43.09 2.37 -5.64
CA THR A 93 43.89 3.13 -4.67
C THR A 93 44.95 2.25 -4.01
N LEU A 94 44.55 1.07 -3.51
CA LEU A 94 45.47 0.14 -2.85
C LEU A 94 46.55 -0.36 -3.81
N LYS A 95 46.18 -0.71 -5.04
CA LYS A 95 47.14 -1.15 -6.08
C LYS A 95 48.15 -0.05 -6.45
N ILE A 96 47.71 1.21 -6.55
CA ILE A 96 48.62 2.34 -6.81
C ILE A 96 49.56 2.59 -5.63
N LEU A 97 49.06 2.47 -4.39
CA LEU A 97 49.86 2.72 -3.19
C LEU A 97 50.90 1.63 -2.92
N ASP A 98 50.59 0.37 -3.22
CA ASP A 98 51.53 -0.76 -3.06
C ASP A 98 52.76 -0.59 -3.99
N GLU A 99 52.54 -0.03 -5.17
CA GLU A 99 53.59 0.18 -6.19
C GLU A 99 54.29 1.54 -6.09
N LEU A 100 53.69 2.51 -5.38
CA LEU A 100 54.23 3.88 -5.24
C LEU A 100 55.68 3.95 -4.70
N PRO A 101 56.14 3.07 -3.78
CA PRO A 101 57.53 3.02 -3.34
C PRO A 101 58.52 2.77 -4.48
N HIS A 102 58.11 2.03 -5.52
CA HIS A 102 58.95 1.65 -6.65
C HIS A 102 58.97 2.69 -7.79
N VAL A 103 58.13 3.71 -7.71
CA VAL A 103 58.09 4.82 -8.67
C VAL A 103 59.26 5.78 -8.44
N LYS A 104 60.13 5.92 -9.44
CA LYS A 104 61.23 6.90 -9.44
C LYS A 104 60.93 8.05 -10.39
N VAL A 105 61.05 9.28 -9.89
CA VAL A 105 60.85 10.49 -10.67
C VAL A 105 62.17 11.22 -10.85
N VAL A 106 62.63 11.33 -12.09
CA VAL A 106 63.86 12.06 -12.45
C VAL A 106 63.49 13.39 -13.10
N LYS A 107 63.92 14.50 -12.48
CA LYS A 107 63.76 15.85 -13.03
C LYS A 107 64.89 16.13 -14.05
N LYS A 108 64.59 16.18 -15.35
CA LYS A 108 65.55 16.68 -16.37
C LYS A 108 65.28 18.16 -16.64
N LYS A 109 66.29 19.00 -16.44
CA LYS A 109 66.30 20.38 -16.96
C LYS A 109 66.66 20.34 -18.45
N LEU A 110 65.77 20.87 -19.30
CA LEU A 110 66.09 21.17 -20.70
C LEU A 110 65.85 22.67 -20.89
N LEU A 111 66.92 23.40 -21.27
CA LEU A 111 66.91 24.81 -21.70
C LEU A 111 65.94 25.72 -20.93
N GLY A 112 66.19 25.85 -19.62
CA GLY A 112 65.82 27.03 -18.83
C GLY A 112 64.35 27.31 -18.49
N ILE A 113 63.34 26.70 -19.13
CA ILE A 113 61.96 27.24 -19.00
C ILE A 113 60.88 26.21 -18.60
N VAL A 114 61.05 24.88 -18.73
CA VAL A 114 60.03 23.92 -18.24
C VAL A 114 60.65 22.60 -17.71
N PRO A 115 60.41 22.19 -16.44
CA PRO A 115 60.85 20.89 -15.95
C PRO A 115 60.06 19.75 -16.63
N ARG A 116 60.75 18.84 -17.34
CA ARG A 116 60.18 17.56 -17.77
C ARG A 116 60.50 16.49 -16.74
N TYR A 117 59.44 15.87 -16.22
CA TYR A 117 59.52 14.72 -15.33
C TYR A 117 59.64 13.46 -16.18
N HIS A 118 60.67 12.65 -15.95
CA HIS A 118 60.75 11.30 -16.49
C HIS A 118 60.44 10.31 -15.36
N VAL A 119 59.41 9.49 -15.56
CA VAL A 119 58.98 8.48 -14.59
C VAL A 119 59.58 7.16 -14.99
N THR A 120 60.30 6.50 -14.08
CA THR A 120 60.73 5.12 -14.23
C THR A 120 59.89 4.27 -13.29
N LEU A 121 59.13 3.34 -13.86
CA LEU A 121 58.28 2.39 -13.15
C LEU A 121 59.02 1.06 -13.09
N ASN A 122 59.00 0.42 -11.91
CA ASN A 122 59.44 -0.96 -11.74
C ASN A 122 58.38 -1.68 -10.89
N PRO A 123 57.51 -2.50 -11.47
CA PRO A 123 57.54 -2.99 -12.85
C PRO A 123 57.15 -1.92 -13.88
N GLY A 124 57.42 -2.18 -15.17
CA GLY A 124 57.26 -1.19 -16.27
C GLY A 124 55.82 -0.68 -16.45
N TYR A 125 55.63 0.35 -17.29
CA TYR A 125 54.30 0.99 -17.49
C TYR A 125 53.19 -0.01 -17.83
N GLU A 126 53.46 -0.95 -18.73
CA GLU A 126 52.51 -1.99 -19.14
C GLU A 126 52.10 -2.86 -17.95
N GLU A 127 53.05 -3.27 -17.13
CA GLU A 127 52.78 -4.14 -16.00
C GLU A 127 52.05 -3.39 -14.87
N PHE A 128 52.43 -2.13 -14.62
CA PHE A 128 51.79 -1.27 -13.61
C PHE A 128 50.35 -0.88 -13.99
N PHE A 129 50.08 -0.45 -15.22
CA PHE A 129 48.77 0.09 -15.61
C PHE A 129 47.90 -0.88 -16.38
N HIS A 130 48.48 -1.77 -17.20
CA HIS A 130 47.70 -2.71 -18.01
C HIS A 130 47.58 -4.09 -17.36
N ASN A 131 48.57 -4.59 -16.63
CA ASN A 131 48.43 -5.85 -15.90
C ASN A 131 47.81 -5.66 -14.51
N HIS A 132 48.34 -4.76 -13.67
CA HIS A 132 47.78 -4.59 -12.31
C HIS A 132 46.45 -3.83 -12.30
N LEU A 133 46.22 -2.93 -13.26
CA LEU A 133 45.02 -2.07 -13.33
C LEU A 133 44.16 -2.28 -14.59
N GLY A 134 44.44 -3.30 -15.40
CA GLY A 134 43.76 -3.53 -16.69
C GLY A 134 42.25 -3.75 -16.60
N ASP A 135 41.76 -4.25 -15.47
CA ASP A 135 40.34 -4.50 -15.22
C ASP A 135 39.53 -3.21 -14.98
N TYR A 136 40.21 -2.06 -14.86
CA TYR A 136 39.60 -0.77 -14.59
C TYR A 136 39.62 0.16 -15.80
N THR A 137 38.58 0.97 -15.93
CA THR A 137 38.50 1.93 -17.01
C THR A 137 39.54 3.05 -16.82
N ARG A 138 40.01 3.61 -17.93
CA ARG A 138 40.93 4.77 -17.93
C ARG A 138 40.41 5.93 -17.08
N SER A 139 39.09 6.14 -17.04
CA SER A 139 38.45 7.18 -16.22
C SER A 139 38.53 6.90 -14.72
N GLU A 140 38.38 5.64 -14.31
CA GLU A 140 38.46 5.25 -12.90
C GLU A 140 39.89 5.42 -12.38
N ILE A 141 40.87 4.93 -13.13
CA ILE A 141 42.29 5.05 -12.80
C ILE A 141 42.70 6.53 -12.71
N TYR A 142 42.30 7.33 -13.69
CA TYR A 142 42.62 8.76 -13.71
C TYR A 142 41.95 9.53 -12.56
N SER A 143 40.69 9.22 -12.24
CA SER A 143 39.97 9.83 -11.10
C SER A 143 40.70 9.53 -9.79
N VAL A 144 41.14 8.29 -9.58
CA VAL A 144 41.87 7.91 -8.35
C VAL A 144 43.22 8.60 -8.28
N LEU A 145 43.98 8.67 -9.39
CA LEU A 145 45.24 9.42 -9.42
C LEU A 145 45.07 10.91 -9.09
N GLN A 146 43.98 11.54 -9.53
CA GLN A 146 43.66 12.93 -9.16
C GLN A 146 43.34 13.07 -7.67
N GLU A 147 42.51 12.18 -7.13
CA GLU A 147 42.17 12.18 -5.71
C GLU A 147 43.40 11.97 -4.83
N LEU A 148 44.32 11.08 -5.24
CA LEU A 148 45.56 10.86 -4.53
C LEU A 148 46.52 12.06 -4.67
N GLU A 149 46.65 12.70 -5.84
CA GLU A 149 47.47 13.92 -5.97
C GLU A 149 46.97 15.06 -5.07
N ALA A 150 45.66 15.16 -4.85
CA ALA A 150 45.05 16.16 -3.96
C ALA A 150 45.35 15.88 -2.48
N LYS A 151 45.43 14.60 -2.08
CA LYS A 151 45.61 14.17 -0.68
C LYS A 151 47.08 14.05 -0.26
N PHE A 152 47.98 13.71 -1.17
CA PHE A 152 49.40 13.55 -0.85
C PHE A 152 50.15 14.89 -0.89
N THR A 153 51.18 15.02 -0.05
CA THR A 153 52.13 16.13 -0.02
C THR A 153 53.56 15.65 -0.27
N GLY A 154 54.52 16.57 -0.42
CA GLY A 154 55.95 16.24 -0.55
C GLY A 154 56.31 15.33 -1.74
N LYS A 155 57.29 14.45 -1.56
CA LYS A 155 57.82 13.56 -2.61
C LYS A 155 56.76 12.61 -3.18
N ASN A 156 55.79 12.18 -2.38
CA ASN A 156 54.72 11.29 -2.83
C ASN A 156 53.72 12.03 -3.74
N LYS A 157 53.41 13.30 -3.45
CA LYS A 157 52.66 14.14 -4.39
C LYS A 157 53.36 14.25 -5.74
N GLU A 158 54.68 14.46 -5.74
CA GLU A 158 55.47 14.54 -6.98
C GLU A 158 55.41 13.23 -7.78
N LYS A 159 55.49 12.07 -7.10
CA LYS A 159 55.34 10.74 -7.72
C LYS A 159 53.96 10.53 -8.34
N ILE A 160 52.89 10.83 -7.60
CA ILE A 160 51.51 10.66 -8.08
C ILE A 160 51.17 11.64 -9.20
N GLN A 161 51.62 12.88 -9.10
CA GLN A 161 51.48 13.86 -10.17
C GLN A 161 52.21 13.42 -11.43
N ALA A 162 53.41 12.85 -11.30
CA ALA A 162 54.17 12.37 -12.45
C ALA A 162 53.52 11.12 -13.08
N LEU A 163 53.02 10.18 -12.26
CA LEU A 163 52.21 9.04 -12.71
C LEU A 163 50.98 9.48 -13.49
N ARG A 164 50.20 10.44 -12.94
CA ARG A 164 49.01 10.96 -13.61
C ARG A 164 49.34 11.56 -14.97
N LYS A 165 50.40 12.36 -15.05
CA LYS A 165 50.83 12.99 -16.32
C LYS A 165 51.32 11.97 -17.33
N GLU A 166 52.03 10.92 -16.91
CA GLU A 166 52.49 9.85 -17.80
C GLU A 166 51.30 9.01 -18.31
N PHE A 167 50.35 8.68 -17.43
CA PHE A 167 49.10 8.00 -17.78
C PHE A 167 48.24 8.82 -18.75
N GLU A 168 48.06 10.11 -18.47
CA GLU A 168 47.31 11.03 -19.32
C GLU A 168 47.91 11.16 -20.73
N LYS A 169 49.25 11.14 -20.82
CA LYS A 169 49.99 11.24 -22.08
C LYS A 169 49.88 9.97 -22.92
N ARG A 170 49.94 8.79 -22.32
CA ARG A 170 49.90 7.50 -23.03
C ARG A 170 48.48 7.04 -23.36
N GLU A 171 47.53 7.26 -22.46
CA GLU A 171 46.14 6.78 -22.63
C GLU A 171 45.22 7.76 -23.38
N GLY A 172 45.70 8.96 -23.72
CA GLY A 172 45.01 9.89 -24.63
C GLY A 172 43.71 10.48 -24.08
N ILE A 173 43.72 11.03 -22.86
CA ILE A 173 42.50 11.60 -22.24
C ILE A 173 42.15 12.97 -22.85
N SER A 174 41.02 13.05 -23.56
CA SER A 174 40.56 14.26 -24.27
C SER A 174 40.20 15.42 -23.32
N ARG A 175 40.37 16.67 -23.79
CA ARG A 175 40.11 17.90 -23.00
C ARG A 175 38.68 17.97 -22.43
N ASN A 176 37.70 17.40 -23.13
CA ASN A 176 36.30 17.34 -22.68
C ASN A 176 36.07 16.24 -21.63
N LYS A 177 36.78 15.10 -21.69
CA LYS A 177 36.77 14.07 -20.63
C LYS A 177 37.45 14.55 -19.35
N LYS A 178 38.46 15.43 -19.45
CA LYS A 178 39.09 16.07 -18.27
C LYS A 178 38.09 16.91 -17.48
N ILE A 179 37.24 17.68 -18.16
CA ILE A 179 36.23 18.55 -17.53
C ILE A 179 35.15 17.71 -16.83
N ALA A 180 34.68 16.63 -17.47
CA ALA A 180 33.68 15.74 -16.88
C ALA A 180 34.16 15.02 -15.60
N ILE A 181 35.44 14.63 -15.55
CA ILE A 181 36.03 13.97 -14.36
C ILE A 181 36.33 15.00 -13.25
N ILE A 182 36.73 16.22 -13.60
CA ILE A 182 36.92 17.33 -12.64
C ILE A 182 35.59 17.70 -11.95
N ILE A 183 34.48 17.75 -12.69
CA ILE A 183 33.14 18.02 -12.14
C ILE A 183 32.70 16.92 -11.15
N ALA A 184 33.00 15.65 -11.46
CA ALA A 184 32.69 14.53 -10.55
C ALA A 184 33.55 14.52 -9.27
N GLY A 185 34.79 15.02 -9.32
CA GLY A 185 35.66 15.16 -8.14
C GLY A 185 35.29 16.35 -7.24
N ILE A 186 34.74 17.43 -7.81
CA ILE A 186 34.29 18.61 -7.07
C ILE A 186 33.06 18.30 -6.20
N LEU A 187 32.19 17.37 -6.64
CA LEU A 187 30.99 16.97 -5.89
C LEU A 187 31.28 16.16 -4.60
N LEU A 188 32.52 15.74 -4.34
CA LEU A 188 32.91 15.00 -3.12
C LEU A 188 33.88 15.76 -2.19
N GLY A 189 34.23 17.01 -2.51
CA GLY A 189 35.21 17.79 -1.75
C GLY A 189 34.77 19.23 -1.56
N ALA A 190 33.79 19.45 -0.67
CA ALA A 190 33.51 20.79 -0.17
C ALA A 190 34.70 21.29 0.68
N ALA A 191 35.58 22.13 0.11
CA ALA A 191 36.32 23.19 0.83
C ALA A 191 37.32 24.00 -0.03
N ALA A 192 37.91 23.47 -1.10
CA ALA A 192 39.09 24.12 -1.71
C ALA A 192 38.81 25.05 -2.91
N GLY A 193 37.69 25.78 -2.89
CA GLY A 193 37.26 26.67 -3.98
C GLY A 193 36.97 28.12 -3.59
N TYR A 194 37.08 28.49 -2.31
CA TYR A 194 36.85 29.88 -1.86
C TYR A 194 37.90 30.87 -2.41
N GLY A 195 39.08 30.38 -2.83
CA GLY A 195 40.18 31.19 -3.36
C GLY A 195 40.12 31.53 -4.85
N LEU A 196 39.21 30.93 -5.63
CA LEU A 196 38.96 31.28 -7.05
C LEU A 196 37.60 31.97 -7.25
N TYR A 197 36.78 32.00 -6.21
CA TYR A 197 35.44 32.61 -6.16
C TYR A 197 35.46 34.15 -6.24
N SER A 198 36.58 34.80 -5.89
CA SER A 198 36.75 36.26 -6.04
C SER A 198 37.10 36.71 -7.47
N LEU A 199 37.43 35.78 -8.37
CA LEU A 199 37.92 36.08 -9.73
C LEU A 199 36.89 35.93 -10.84
N PHE A 200 35.71 35.33 -10.60
CA PHE A 200 34.65 35.20 -11.61
C PHE A 200 33.26 35.47 -11.03
N HIS A 201 32.85 36.74 -11.13
CA HIS A 201 31.53 37.24 -10.76
C HIS A 201 30.40 36.58 -11.57
N LYS A 202 29.70 35.62 -10.97
CA LYS A 202 28.23 35.48 -11.05
C LYS A 202 27.76 35.00 -9.68
N LYS A 203 26.70 35.61 -9.15
CA LYS A 203 26.08 35.20 -7.88
C LYS A 203 25.84 33.68 -7.90
N PRO A 204 26.07 32.97 -6.78
CA PRO A 204 25.76 31.54 -6.69
C PRO A 204 24.26 31.42 -6.94
N ASN A 205 23.90 30.50 -7.85
CA ASN A 205 22.52 30.27 -8.23
C ASN A 205 22.09 28.87 -7.81
N PRO A 206 21.99 28.61 -6.48
CA PRO A 206 21.69 27.28 -5.95
C PRO A 206 20.35 26.73 -6.42
N VAL A 207 19.35 27.59 -6.71
CA VAL A 207 18.05 27.17 -7.27
C VAL A 207 18.24 26.59 -8.68
N LEU A 208 18.99 27.28 -9.55
CA LEU A 208 19.30 26.76 -10.90
C LEU A 208 20.13 25.47 -10.83
N ALA A 209 21.08 25.38 -9.90
CA ALA A 209 21.88 24.17 -9.72
C ALA A 209 20.98 22.97 -9.32
N TYR A 210 20.03 23.18 -8.42
CA TYR A 210 19.05 22.17 -8.01
C TYR A 210 18.13 21.75 -9.15
N LEU A 211 17.61 22.72 -9.92
CA LEU A 211 16.76 22.42 -11.08
C LEU A 211 17.54 21.69 -12.19
N ILE A 212 18.82 22.00 -12.41
CA ILE A 212 19.69 21.24 -13.34
C ILE A 212 19.85 19.80 -12.88
N GLU A 213 20.09 19.55 -11.59
CA GLU A 213 20.17 18.20 -11.01
C GLU A 213 18.87 17.41 -11.26
N LYS A 214 17.72 18.06 -11.11
CA LYS A 214 16.39 17.48 -11.37
C LYS A 214 16.02 17.42 -12.87
N LYS A 215 16.87 17.91 -13.77
CA LYS A 215 16.60 18.04 -15.23
C LYS A 215 15.38 18.92 -15.56
N LYS A 216 15.20 20.02 -14.83
CA LYS A 216 14.09 20.98 -14.88
C LYS A 216 14.56 22.43 -15.03
N SER A 217 15.70 22.65 -15.69
CA SER A 217 16.32 23.97 -15.80
C SER A 217 15.47 25.03 -16.52
N ASP A 218 14.54 24.60 -17.36
CA ASP A 218 13.55 25.42 -18.04
C ASP A 218 12.55 26.09 -17.10
N GLU A 219 12.31 25.52 -15.91
CA GLU A 219 11.41 26.07 -14.89
C GLU A 219 12.09 27.16 -14.02
N TYR A 220 13.38 27.44 -14.24
CA TYR A 220 14.15 28.40 -13.42
C TYR A 220 13.51 29.79 -13.35
N ALA A 221 12.85 30.23 -14.44
CA ALA A 221 12.18 31.53 -14.45
C ALA A 221 11.09 31.65 -13.36
N LEU A 222 10.43 30.55 -13.00
CA LEU A 222 9.39 30.51 -11.96
C LEU A 222 9.99 30.64 -10.56
N PHE A 223 11.13 30.02 -10.31
CA PHE A 223 11.76 29.93 -8.98
C PHE A 223 12.91 30.92 -8.76
N LYS A 224 13.27 31.72 -9.76
CA LYS A 224 14.35 32.72 -9.70
C LYS A 224 14.31 33.63 -8.47
N PRO A 225 13.15 34.08 -7.95
CA PRO A 225 13.09 34.89 -6.74
C PRO A 225 13.72 34.22 -5.49
N LEU A 226 13.65 32.89 -5.37
CA LEU A 226 14.23 32.12 -4.25
C LEU A 226 15.78 32.14 -4.25
N ASP A 227 16.40 32.63 -5.32
CA ASP A 227 17.85 32.73 -5.45
C ASP A 227 18.42 33.99 -4.74
N SER A 228 17.57 34.72 -4.00
CA SER A 228 17.86 36.06 -3.48
C SER A 228 18.94 36.09 -2.40
N ASP A 229 19.00 35.09 -1.52
CA ASP A 229 19.96 34.98 -0.43
C ASP A 229 21.12 34.01 -0.71
N GLY A 230 21.09 33.35 -1.88
CA GLY A 230 22.14 32.46 -2.37
C GLY A 230 22.27 31.15 -1.59
N ILE A 231 21.25 30.76 -0.81
CA ILE A 231 21.19 29.52 -0.03
C ILE A 231 19.89 28.77 -0.37
N MET A 232 19.98 27.48 -0.68
CA MET A 232 18.78 26.65 -0.91
C MET A 232 18.30 25.98 0.38
N GLN A 233 17.13 26.36 0.85
CA GLN A 233 16.49 25.84 2.05
C GLN A 233 15.70 24.53 1.79
N PRO A 234 15.45 23.71 2.83
CA PRO A 234 14.67 22.48 2.69
C PRO A 234 13.24 22.70 2.15
N GLU A 235 12.55 23.74 2.61
CA GLU A 235 11.18 24.08 2.23
C GLU A 235 11.10 24.51 0.76
N GLU A 236 12.10 25.24 0.27
CA GLU A 236 12.23 25.63 -1.14
C GLU A 236 12.44 24.39 -2.03
N LYS A 237 13.25 23.43 -1.58
CA LYS A 237 13.43 22.15 -2.31
C LYS A 237 12.13 21.37 -2.34
N ALA A 238 11.42 21.33 -1.21
CA ALA A 238 10.14 20.64 -1.09
C ALA A 238 9.06 21.29 -1.97
N LEU A 239 9.03 22.61 -2.09
CA LEU A 239 8.13 23.33 -2.99
C LEU A 239 8.43 22.99 -4.45
N ILE A 240 9.71 23.04 -4.86
CA ILE A 240 10.11 22.69 -6.24
C ILE A 240 9.77 21.23 -6.54
N ASP A 241 10.07 20.31 -5.62
CA ASP A 241 9.81 18.89 -5.79
C ASP A 241 8.30 18.62 -5.90
N TYR A 242 7.49 19.22 -5.01
CA TYR A 242 6.03 19.09 -5.05
C TYR A 242 5.41 19.69 -6.31
N PHE A 243 5.82 20.91 -6.69
CA PHE A 243 5.40 21.52 -7.94
C PHE A 243 5.71 20.60 -9.12
N ASN A 244 6.86 19.92 -9.12
CA ASN A 244 7.25 19.00 -10.19
C ASN A 244 6.49 17.66 -10.20
N THR A 245 5.84 17.28 -9.09
CA THR A 245 4.97 16.10 -9.04
C THR A 245 3.57 16.37 -9.58
N LEU A 246 3.13 17.63 -9.65
CA LEU A 246 1.83 17.98 -10.22
C LEU A 246 1.77 17.64 -11.72
N PRO A 247 0.63 17.11 -12.22
CA PRO A 247 0.41 16.92 -13.65
C PRO A 247 0.59 18.22 -14.43
N SER A 248 1.09 18.15 -15.67
CA SER A 248 1.37 19.33 -16.49
C SER A 248 0.16 20.23 -16.73
N GLU A 249 -1.04 19.65 -16.78
CA GLU A 249 -2.29 20.41 -16.93
C GLU A 249 -2.59 21.28 -15.71
N TYR A 250 -2.24 20.83 -14.50
CA TYR A 250 -2.38 21.61 -13.27
C TYR A 250 -1.26 22.62 -13.10
N ARG A 251 0.00 22.23 -13.38
CA ARG A 251 1.16 23.15 -13.28
C ARG A 251 1.01 24.42 -14.11
N ASN A 252 0.29 24.33 -15.22
CA ASN A 252 0.07 25.43 -16.14
C ASN A 252 -1.23 26.23 -15.85
N LYS A 253 -2.04 25.83 -14.85
CA LYS A 253 -3.21 26.60 -14.44
C LYS A 253 -2.79 27.96 -13.89
N LYS A 254 -3.57 28.99 -14.21
CA LYS A 254 -3.28 30.38 -13.80
C LYS A 254 -3.28 30.52 -12.27
N GLU A 255 -4.17 29.79 -11.61
CA GLU A 255 -4.35 29.73 -10.17
C GLU A 255 -3.08 29.20 -9.50
N VAL A 256 -2.57 28.05 -9.93
CA VAL A 256 -1.31 27.45 -9.42
C VAL A 256 -0.14 28.41 -9.59
N LEU A 257 0.04 28.97 -10.79
CA LEU A 257 1.14 29.89 -11.07
C LEU A 257 1.03 31.19 -10.27
N SER A 258 -0.19 31.65 -10.01
CA SER A 258 -0.43 32.83 -9.16
C SER A 258 -0.06 32.56 -7.71
N ILE A 259 -0.47 31.43 -7.15
CA ILE A 259 -0.12 31.04 -5.77
C ILE A 259 1.39 30.85 -5.68
N LEU A 260 2.00 30.08 -6.60
CA LEU A 260 3.44 29.88 -6.64
C LEU A 260 4.18 31.21 -6.71
N GLY A 261 3.76 32.10 -7.60
CA GLY A 261 4.34 33.43 -7.77
C GLY A 261 4.28 34.27 -6.49
N SER A 262 3.19 34.18 -5.73
CA SER A 262 3.06 34.87 -4.43
C SER A 262 4.00 34.32 -3.37
N ILE A 263 4.12 32.99 -3.28
CA ILE A 263 4.99 32.31 -2.31
C ILE A 263 6.45 32.63 -2.56
N VAL A 264 6.90 32.55 -3.82
CA VAL A 264 8.32 32.79 -4.12
C VAL A 264 8.70 34.27 -4.10
N SER A 265 7.74 35.20 -4.10
CA SER A 265 7.98 36.62 -4.39
C SER A 265 8.91 37.32 -3.40
N ASP A 266 8.89 36.91 -2.12
CA ASP A 266 9.75 37.48 -1.07
C ASP A 266 11.13 36.80 -0.99
N GLY A 267 11.34 35.77 -1.82
CA GLY A 267 12.58 35.04 -1.95
C GLY A 267 12.81 33.95 -0.91
N ARG A 268 11.80 33.56 -0.13
CA ARG A 268 11.86 32.46 0.85
C ARG A 268 10.58 31.62 0.81
N VAL A 269 10.62 30.42 1.39
CA VAL A 269 9.44 29.58 1.55
C VAL A 269 9.32 29.15 3.00
N THR A 270 8.20 29.47 3.63
CA THR A 270 7.87 28.97 4.97
C THR A 270 7.12 27.65 4.90
N ALA A 271 7.16 26.87 5.98
CA ALA A 271 6.36 25.65 6.09
C ALA A 271 4.85 25.91 5.94
N LYS A 272 4.36 27.09 6.37
CA LYS A 272 2.96 27.48 6.21
C LYS A 272 2.61 27.69 4.74
N GLU A 273 3.45 28.41 3.99
CA GLU A 273 3.25 28.63 2.55
C GLU A 273 3.33 27.33 1.76
N LEU A 274 4.28 26.45 2.12
CA LEU A 274 4.37 25.12 1.52
C LEU A 274 3.09 24.31 1.76
N ASN A 275 2.54 24.33 2.97
CA ASN A 275 1.28 23.64 3.26
C ASN A 275 0.10 24.26 2.53
N SER A 276 -0.01 25.59 2.47
CA SER A 276 -1.05 26.28 1.69
C SER A 276 -0.88 26.10 0.18
N PHE A 277 0.30 25.75 -0.32
CA PHE A 277 0.49 25.36 -1.71
C PHE A 277 0.01 23.93 -2.00
N LYS A 278 0.12 23.05 -1.00
CA LYS A 278 -0.33 21.66 -1.08
C LYS A 278 -1.82 21.50 -0.88
N ASP A 279 -2.43 22.38 -0.09
CA ASP A 279 -3.85 22.42 0.22
C ASP A 279 -4.34 23.90 0.09
N PRO A 280 -4.59 24.36 -1.15
CA PRO A 280 -4.93 25.76 -1.44
C PRO A 280 -6.26 26.23 -0.85
N ASP A 281 -7.24 25.34 -0.73
CA ASP A 281 -8.57 25.66 -0.20
C ASP A 281 -8.73 25.35 1.30
N SER A 282 -7.70 24.72 1.89
CA SER A 282 -7.59 24.45 3.32
C SER A 282 -8.68 23.53 3.87
N ASP A 283 -9.16 22.59 3.05
CA ASP A 283 -10.17 21.61 3.43
C ASP A 283 -9.58 20.34 4.10
N GLY A 284 -8.25 20.22 4.09
CA GLY A 284 -7.49 19.12 4.67
C GLY A 284 -7.12 18.01 3.68
N LEU A 285 -7.36 18.20 2.38
CA LEU A 285 -6.94 17.30 1.30
C LEU A 285 -5.71 17.88 0.57
N ASP A 286 -4.74 17.01 0.23
CA ASP A 286 -3.60 17.42 -0.58
C ASP A 286 -4.01 17.46 -2.06
N THR A 287 -3.58 18.49 -2.79
CA THR A 287 -3.90 18.71 -4.20
C THR A 287 -3.61 17.49 -5.07
N LEU A 288 -2.51 16.74 -4.84
CA LEU A 288 -2.22 15.53 -5.61
C LEU A 288 -3.29 14.44 -5.37
N TYR A 289 -3.75 14.33 -4.13
CA TYR A 289 -4.76 13.36 -3.74
C TYR A 289 -6.14 13.75 -4.29
N GLU A 290 -6.48 15.03 -4.24
CA GLU A 290 -7.68 15.57 -4.86
C GLU A 290 -7.71 15.36 -6.38
N ILE A 291 -6.58 15.58 -7.06
CA ILE A 291 -6.44 15.27 -8.49
C ILE A 291 -6.68 13.79 -8.75
N GLU A 292 -6.14 12.91 -7.90
CA GLU A 292 -6.35 11.46 -8.01
C GLU A 292 -7.83 11.10 -7.83
N ILE A 293 -8.53 11.74 -6.90
CA ILE A 293 -9.98 11.60 -6.64
C ILE A 293 -10.81 12.32 -7.73
N GLY A 294 -10.25 13.27 -8.46
CA GLY A 294 -10.96 14.07 -9.46
C GLY A 294 -11.82 15.17 -8.86
N THR A 295 -11.51 15.65 -7.66
CA THR A 295 -12.07 16.91 -7.10
C THR A 295 -11.27 18.11 -7.61
N ASP A 296 -11.79 19.33 -7.37
CA ASP A 296 -11.13 20.57 -7.75
C ASP A 296 -10.31 21.12 -6.56
N PRO A 297 -8.96 21.12 -6.62
CA PRO A 297 -8.09 21.49 -5.48
C PRO A 297 -8.13 22.96 -5.04
N PHE A 298 -9.02 23.75 -5.62
CA PHE A 298 -9.23 25.16 -5.31
C PHE A 298 -10.62 25.41 -4.74
N LYS A 299 -11.37 24.35 -4.48
CA LYS A 299 -12.73 24.40 -4.01
C LYS A 299 -12.94 23.31 -2.98
N PRO A 300 -13.27 23.68 -1.71
CA PRO A 300 -13.41 22.71 -0.65
C PRO A 300 -14.38 21.59 -1.02
N ASN A 301 -14.05 20.37 -0.62
CA ASN A 301 -14.94 19.21 -0.67
C ASN A 301 -15.07 18.56 0.73
N PRO A 302 -15.77 19.22 1.67
CA PRO A 302 -16.02 18.69 3.02
C PRO A 302 -16.58 17.27 3.08
N ASN A 303 -17.31 16.77 2.06
CA ASN A 303 -17.78 15.38 2.02
C ASN A 303 -16.62 14.39 1.85
N VAL A 304 -15.74 14.62 0.87
CA VAL A 304 -14.53 13.80 0.67
C VAL A 304 -13.60 13.93 1.87
N ALA A 305 -13.37 15.15 2.36
CA ALA A 305 -12.55 15.39 3.54
C ALA A 305 -13.09 14.64 4.77
N PHE A 306 -14.42 14.63 4.97
CA PHE A 306 -15.06 13.85 6.01
C PHE A 306 -14.84 12.35 5.84
N ALA A 307 -15.05 11.81 4.65
CA ALA A 307 -14.88 10.37 4.38
C ALA A 307 -13.44 9.90 4.62
N VAL A 308 -12.46 10.66 4.12
CA VAL A 308 -11.02 10.39 4.27
C VAL A 308 -10.61 10.41 5.73
N LYS A 309 -11.04 11.45 6.47
CA LYS A 309 -10.78 11.57 7.91
C LYS A 309 -11.36 10.41 8.73
N ASN A 310 -12.46 9.82 8.28
CA ASN A 310 -13.09 8.67 8.93
C ASN A 310 -12.66 7.31 8.33
N GLY A 311 -11.59 7.28 7.54
CA GLY A 311 -10.91 6.04 7.12
C GLY A 311 -11.36 5.44 5.79
N ILE A 312 -12.11 6.17 4.96
CA ILE A 312 -12.37 5.79 3.57
C ILE A 312 -11.20 6.31 2.71
N GLN A 313 -10.33 5.39 2.28
CA GLN A 313 -9.14 5.70 1.47
C GLN A 313 -9.25 5.14 0.04
N ASP A 314 -10.30 4.36 -0.25
CA ASP A 314 -10.51 3.81 -1.59
C ASP A 314 -10.98 4.93 -2.54
N VAL A 315 -10.11 5.31 -3.47
CA VAL A 315 -10.36 6.36 -4.46
C VAL A 315 -11.62 6.10 -5.29
N LYS A 316 -11.96 4.84 -5.59
CA LYS A 316 -13.17 4.50 -6.34
C LYS A 316 -14.42 4.77 -5.50
N LEU A 317 -14.39 4.45 -4.20
CA LEU A 317 -15.50 4.76 -3.30
C LEU A 317 -15.67 6.28 -3.12
N LEU A 318 -14.57 7.01 -2.92
CA LEU A 318 -14.58 8.47 -2.81
C LEU A 318 -15.22 9.11 -4.05
N LYS A 319 -14.75 8.72 -5.25
CA LYS A 319 -15.28 9.17 -6.54
C LYS A 319 -16.76 8.90 -6.76
N SER A 320 -17.24 7.74 -6.31
CA SER A 320 -18.59 7.26 -6.64
C SER A 320 -19.66 7.70 -5.65
N LEU A 321 -19.29 7.99 -4.40
CA LEU A 321 -20.23 8.23 -3.30
C LEU A 321 -20.14 9.63 -2.68
N PHE A 322 -18.96 10.25 -2.67
CA PHE A 322 -18.71 11.49 -1.90
C PHE A 322 -18.41 12.68 -2.81
N SER A 323 -17.49 12.52 -3.77
CA SER A 323 -17.10 13.59 -4.70
C SER A 323 -18.27 14.24 -5.45
N PRO A 324 -19.35 13.51 -5.84
CA PRO A 324 -20.48 14.12 -6.52
C PRO A 324 -21.28 15.11 -5.67
N LEU A 325 -21.32 14.92 -4.34
CA LEU A 325 -22.25 15.63 -3.45
C LEU A 325 -21.89 17.11 -3.31
N ASP A 326 -20.60 17.44 -3.25
CA ASP A 326 -20.24 18.81 -2.96
C ASP A 326 -20.04 19.68 -4.21
N SER A 327 -21.12 20.36 -4.59
CA SER A 327 -21.12 21.33 -5.69
C SER A 327 -21.02 22.79 -5.24
N ASP A 328 -21.01 23.12 -3.95
CA ASP A 328 -20.99 24.51 -3.44
C ASP A 328 -19.93 24.79 -2.35
N GLY A 329 -19.18 23.76 -1.96
CA GLY A 329 -18.14 23.79 -0.92
C GLY A 329 -18.70 23.74 0.50
N VAL A 330 -20.00 23.42 0.67
CA VAL A 330 -20.68 23.45 1.98
C VAL A 330 -21.48 22.17 2.18
N MET A 331 -20.95 21.28 3.03
CA MET A 331 -21.66 20.06 3.41
C MET A 331 -22.95 20.37 4.20
N GLN A 332 -24.08 19.97 3.63
CA GLN A 332 -25.40 20.14 4.21
C GLN A 332 -25.73 19.05 5.25
N SER A 333 -26.84 19.22 5.98
CA SER A 333 -27.23 18.30 7.06
C SER A 333 -27.49 16.87 6.57
N GLU A 334 -28.18 16.75 5.46
CA GLU A 334 -28.56 15.49 4.81
C GLU A 334 -27.32 14.77 4.26
N GLU A 335 -26.42 15.50 3.60
CA GLU A 335 -25.14 14.97 3.12
C GLU A 335 -24.25 14.49 4.27
N LYS A 336 -24.19 15.25 5.37
CA LYS A 336 -23.46 14.82 6.56
C LYS A 336 -24.05 13.55 7.19
N ALA A 337 -25.37 13.38 7.14
CA ALA A 337 -26.03 12.18 7.62
C ALA A 337 -25.78 11.00 6.67
N TRP A 338 -25.80 11.24 5.37
CA TRP A 338 -25.44 10.30 4.32
C TRP A 338 -24.00 9.80 4.48
N ASP A 339 -23.04 10.71 4.64
CA ASP A 339 -21.64 10.35 4.80
C ASP A 339 -21.41 9.50 6.04
N LYS A 340 -22.08 9.84 7.16
CA LYS A 340 -22.06 9.03 8.38
C LYS A 340 -22.65 7.64 8.15
N LEU A 341 -23.76 7.53 7.43
CA LEU A 341 -24.39 6.25 7.11
C LEU A 341 -23.40 5.36 6.35
N ILE A 342 -22.74 5.89 5.32
CA ILE A 342 -21.78 5.14 4.51
C ILE A 342 -20.55 4.73 5.33
N VAL A 343 -19.94 5.68 6.04
CA VAL A 343 -18.75 5.43 6.87
C VAL A 343 -19.02 4.37 7.94
N ASN A 344 -20.16 4.45 8.62
CA ASN A 344 -20.52 3.51 9.69
C ASN A 344 -20.80 2.09 9.16
N ASN A 345 -21.08 1.94 7.86
CA ASN A 345 -21.43 0.68 7.22
C ASN A 345 -20.45 0.30 6.10
N LYS A 346 -19.18 0.77 6.18
CA LYS A 346 -18.17 0.58 5.15
C LYS A 346 -17.94 -0.88 4.73
N GLU A 347 -18.12 -1.83 5.64
CA GLU A 347 -17.95 -3.27 5.34
C GLU A 347 -19.05 -3.77 4.38
N ALA A 348 -20.27 -3.25 4.50
CA ALA A 348 -21.39 -3.62 3.63
C ALA A 348 -21.21 -3.10 2.19
N LEU A 349 -20.33 -2.10 1.97
CA LEU A 349 -20.04 -1.58 0.63
C LEU A 349 -19.31 -2.58 -0.27
N ALA A 350 -18.82 -3.70 0.28
CA ALA A 350 -18.33 -4.82 -0.52
C ALA A 350 -19.46 -5.48 -1.35
N VAL A 351 -20.72 -5.28 -0.96
CA VAL A 351 -21.89 -5.75 -1.69
C VAL A 351 -22.18 -4.82 -2.87
N ALA A 352 -21.95 -5.31 -4.09
CA ALA A 352 -22.00 -4.51 -5.31
C ALA A 352 -23.36 -3.82 -5.54
N THR A 353 -24.46 -4.49 -5.21
CA THR A 353 -25.82 -3.94 -5.32
C THR A 353 -26.04 -2.76 -4.39
N LEU A 354 -25.52 -2.81 -3.16
CA LEU A 354 -25.59 -1.67 -2.24
C LEU A 354 -24.75 -0.51 -2.76
N LEU A 355 -23.50 -0.78 -3.17
CA LEU A 355 -22.62 0.26 -3.71
C LEU A 355 -23.23 0.94 -4.93
N SER A 356 -23.78 0.16 -5.87
CA SER A 356 -24.45 0.71 -7.05
C SER A 356 -25.71 1.49 -6.69
N TYR A 357 -26.48 1.03 -5.71
CA TYR A 357 -27.67 1.74 -5.24
C TYR A 357 -27.29 3.11 -4.68
N LEU A 358 -26.36 3.16 -3.74
CA LEU A 358 -25.91 4.41 -3.10
C LEU A 358 -25.26 5.36 -4.11
N SER A 359 -24.40 4.85 -4.99
CA SER A 359 -23.75 5.68 -6.02
C SER A 359 -24.75 6.29 -7.00
N ASN A 360 -25.84 5.59 -7.32
CA ASN A 360 -26.90 6.15 -8.16
C ASN A 360 -27.66 7.27 -7.47
N GLN A 361 -27.87 7.20 -6.15
CA GLN A 361 -28.54 8.25 -5.38
C GLN A 361 -27.66 9.50 -5.27
N SER A 362 -26.35 9.35 -5.00
CA SER A 362 -25.44 10.50 -4.86
C SER A 362 -25.10 11.19 -6.19
N LYS A 363 -25.48 10.60 -7.34
CA LYS A 363 -24.97 10.98 -8.66
C LYS A 363 -25.38 12.38 -9.12
N ASP A 364 -26.55 12.86 -8.72
CA ASP A 364 -27.03 14.19 -9.11
C ASP A 364 -26.40 15.32 -8.25
N GLY A 365 -25.59 14.93 -7.27
CA GLY A 365 -24.85 15.79 -6.39
C GLY A 365 -25.68 16.39 -5.26
N LYS A 366 -26.84 15.81 -4.92
CA LYS A 366 -27.64 16.23 -3.76
C LYS A 366 -28.25 15.01 -3.09
N ILE A 367 -28.43 15.08 -1.77
CA ILE A 367 -29.18 14.05 -1.03
C ILE A 367 -30.42 14.68 -0.43
N THR A 368 -31.59 14.18 -0.83
CA THR A 368 -32.86 14.55 -0.21
C THR A 368 -33.14 13.70 1.03
N SER A 369 -34.06 14.17 1.90
CA SER A 369 -34.47 13.42 3.09
C SER A 369 -35.11 12.07 2.75
N GLU A 370 -35.79 11.97 1.60
CA GLU A 370 -36.38 10.71 1.12
C GLU A 370 -35.29 9.71 0.69
N GLU A 371 -34.32 10.15 -0.09
CA GLU A 371 -33.19 9.31 -0.53
C GLU A 371 -32.36 8.84 0.66
N LEU A 372 -32.11 9.73 1.63
CA LEU A 372 -31.43 9.38 2.87
C LEU A 372 -32.21 8.31 3.66
N SER A 373 -33.52 8.46 3.81
CA SER A 373 -34.35 7.48 4.51
C SER A 373 -34.35 6.13 3.79
N ARG A 374 -34.42 6.12 2.46
CA ARG A 374 -34.40 4.87 1.67
C ARG A 374 -33.03 4.20 1.71
N ALA A 375 -31.96 4.98 1.66
CA ALA A 375 -30.60 4.47 1.82
C ALA A 375 -30.35 3.91 3.21
N ASP A 376 -30.85 4.53 4.27
CA ASP A 376 -30.75 3.98 5.64
C ASP A 376 -31.44 2.62 5.74
N ASN A 377 -32.68 2.53 5.25
CA ASN A 377 -33.45 1.27 5.22
C ASN A 377 -32.70 0.16 4.46
N PHE A 378 -32.23 0.46 3.25
CA PHE A 378 -31.57 -0.53 2.43
C PHE A 378 -30.19 -0.92 2.95
N THR A 379 -29.41 0.05 3.45
CA THR A 379 -28.10 -0.21 4.06
C THR A 379 -28.24 -1.08 5.32
N PHE A 380 -29.24 -0.79 6.16
CA PHE A 380 -29.56 -1.63 7.31
C PHE A 380 -29.85 -3.07 6.87
N LEU A 381 -30.77 -3.26 5.91
CA LEU A 381 -31.11 -4.59 5.41
C LEU A 381 -29.87 -5.34 4.87
N VAL A 382 -29.07 -4.70 4.01
CA VAL A 382 -27.89 -5.33 3.41
C VAL A 382 -26.85 -5.71 4.47
N LYS A 383 -26.63 -4.86 5.47
CA LYS A 383 -25.73 -5.17 6.57
C LYS A 383 -26.19 -6.41 7.34
N GLU A 384 -27.48 -6.48 7.69
CA GLU A 384 -27.99 -7.63 8.44
C GLU A 384 -27.94 -8.92 7.60
N MET A 385 -28.29 -8.87 6.31
CA MET A 385 -28.14 -10.01 5.40
C MET A 385 -26.69 -10.47 5.27
N TYR A 386 -25.76 -9.51 5.13
CA TYR A 386 -24.33 -9.81 5.05
C TYR A 386 -23.82 -10.51 6.31
N ASN A 387 -24.28 -10.09 7.50
CA ASN A 387 -23.92 -10.73 8.77
C ASN A 387 -24.45 -12.16 8.87
N VAL A 388 -25.72 -12.40 8.46
CA VAL A 388 -26.32 -13.74 8.43
C VAL A 388 -25.52 -14.66 7.51
N ILE A 389 -25.26 -14.23 6.28
CA ILE A 389 -24.52 -15.02 5.27
C ILE A 389 -23.07 -15.27 5.69
N LYS A 390 -22.44 -14.30 6.35
CA LYS A 390 -21.08 -14.46 6.87
C LYS A 390 -20.97 -15.60 7.88
N GLY A 391 -22.03 -15.82 8.67
CA GLY A 391 -22.13 -16.89 9.65
C GLY A 391 -22.79 -18.19 9.13
N GLU A 392 -23.18 -18.25 7.86
CA GLU A 392 -23.79 -19.43 7.27
C GLU A 392 -22.73 -20.31 6.60
N ASP A 393 -22.68 -21.58 6.98
CA ASP A 393 -21.64 -22.53 6.56
C ASP A 393 -21.85 -23.00 5.12
N LYS A 394 -23.10 -23.01 4.64
CA LYS A 394 -23.44 -23.37 3.27
C LYS A 394 -23.21 -22.27 2.25
N ALA A 395 -22.98 -21.03 2.69
CA ALA A 395 -22.66 -19.92 1.80
C ALA A 395 -21.19 -20.02 1.34
N GLU A 396 -20.95 -20.57 0.15
CA GLU A 396 -19.60 -20.73 -0.41
C GLU A 396 -19.00 -19.38 -0.81
N ASP A 397 -19.72 -18.59 -1.62
CA ASP A 397 -19.34 -17.22 -1.99
C ASP A 397 -20.22 -16.20 -1.27
N LYS A 398 -19.84 -15.94 -0.02
CA LYS A 398 -20.53 -15.03 0.89
C LYS A 398 -20.80 -13.64 0.32
N LEU A 399 -19.91 -13.13 -0.54
CA LEU A 399 -20.11 -11.82 -1.17
C LEU A 399 -21.09 -11.90 -2.34
N SER A 400 -20.99 -12.92 -3.19
CA SER A 400 -21.98 -13.17 -4.24
C SER A 400 -23.37 -13.41 -3.67
N ASP A 401 -23.48 -14.16 -2.58
CA ASP A 401 -24.77 -14.48 -1.95
C ASP A 401 -25.38 -13.27 -1.26
N ALA A 402 -24.56 -12.45 -0.60
CA ALA A 402 -25.01 -11.18 -0.04
C ALA A 402 -25.48 -10.21 -1.15
N ASP A 403 -24.78 -10.18 -2.28
CA ASP A 403 -25.19 -9.38 -3.45
C ASP A 403 -26.51 -9.85 -4.05
N TYR A 404 -26.69 -11.18 -4.17
CA TYR A 404 -27.96 -11.74 -4.61
C TYR A 404 -29.11 -11.45 -3.62
N SER A 405 -28.86 -11.58 -2.32
CA SER A 405 -29.81 -11.23 -1.25
C SER A 405 -30.22 -9.75 -1.32
N ALA A 406 -29.25 -8.85 -1.55
CA ALA A 406 -29.51 -7.43 -1.74
C ALA A 406 -30.43 -7.15 -2.94
N LYS A 407 -30.26 -7.88 -4.05
CA LYS A 407 -31.16 -7.78 -5.22
C LYS A 407 -32.58 -8.24 -4.87
N LEU A 408 -32.73 -9.33 -4.12
CA LEU A 408 -34.04 -9.78 -3.64
C LEU A 408 -34.68 -8.72 -2.73
N GLY A 409 -33.93 -8.14 -1.80
CA GLY A 409 -34.40 -7.05 -0.94
C GLY A 409 -34.97 -5.85 -1.71
N LEU A 410 -34.28 -5.43 -2.78
CA LEU A 410 -34.78 -4.37 -3.66
C LEU A 410 -36.02 -4.79 -4.47
N LYS A 411 -36.05 -6.02 -5.02
CA LYS A 411 -37.23 -6.56 -5.72
C LYS A 411 -38.47 -6.55 -4.80
N LEU A 412 -38.27 -6.77 -3.51
CA LEU A 412 -39.32 -6.77 -2.48
C LEU A 412 -39.64 -5.36 -1.93
N GLY A 413 -38.89 -4.32 -2.33
CA GLY A 413 -39.17 -2.93 -1.97
C GLY A 413 -38.72 -2.51 -0.56
N PHE A 414 -37.74 -3.19 0.03
CA PHE A 414 -37.21 -2.87 1.36
C PHE A 414 -36.25 -1.67 1.41
N ASP A 415 -36.10 -0.93 0.31
CA ASP A 415 -35.61 0.44 0.35
C ASP A 415 -36.68 1.41 0.90
N LYS A 416 -37.96 1.14 0.64
CA LYS A 416 -39.07 2.04 1.03
C LYS A 416 -39.56 1.80 2.45
N THR A 417 -39.38 0.59 2.97
CA THR A 417 -39.83 0.17 4.29
C THR A 417 -38.66 -0.44 5.05
N ARG A 418 -38.47 -0.04 6.31
CA ARG A 418 -37.41 -0.59 7.14
C ARG A 418 -37.66 -2.07 7.40
N ALA A 419 -36.72 -2.93 7.00
CA ALA A 419 -36.81 -4.35 7.27
C ALA A 419 -36.63 -4.66 8.76
N THR A 420 -37.24 -5.74 9.26
CA THR A 420 -36.89 -6.34 10.55
C THR A 420 -35.66 -7.25 10.39
N GLU A 421 -34.95 -7.55 11.48
CA GLU A 421 -33.85 -8.52 11.47
C GLU A 421 -34.32 -9.91 10.99
N ALA A 422 -35.52 -10.33 11.40
CA ALA A 422 -36.16 -11.56 10.93
C ALA A 422 -36.37 -11.55 9.40
N THR A 423 -36.73 -10.41 8.82
CA THR A 423 -36.86 -10.26 7.37
C THR A 423 -35.51 -10.35 6.67
N ALA A 424 -34.46 -9.73 7.23
CA ALA A 424 -33.11 -9.85 6.70
C ALA A 424 -32.65 -11.32 6.71
N LYS A 425 -32.86 -12.03 7.83
CA LYS A 425 -32.57 -13.46 7.96
C LYS A 425 -33.35 -14.29 6.92
N ALA A 426 -34.64 -14.04 6.75
CA ALA A 426 -35.46 -14.73 5.75
C ALA A 426 -34.91 -14.60 4.34
N ILE A 427 -34.57 -13.38 3.91
CA ILE A 427 -34.06 -13.11 2.56
C ILE A 427 -32.66 -13.73 2.37
N ALA A 428 -31.79 -13.60 3.37
CA ALA A 428 -30.42 -14.14 3.34
C ALA A 428 -30.40 -15.67 3.23
N GLU A 429 -31.11 -16.37 4.12
CA GLU A 429 -31.17 -17.84 4.11
C GLU A 429 -31.85 -18.35 2.83
N TYR A 430 -32.91 -17.67 2.38
CA TYR A 430 -33.57 -17.99 1.11
C TYR A 430 -32.62 -17.83 -0.09
N ALA A 431 -31.80 -16.77 -0.11
CA ALA A 431 -30.84 -16.52 -1.15
C ALA A 431 -29.79 -17.64 -1.24
N VAL A 432 -29.24 -18.08 -0.10
CA VAL A 432 -28.30 -19.21 -0.02
C VAL A 432 -28.98 -20.49 -0.54
N ALA A 433 -30.24 -20.74 -0.18
CA ALA A 433 -30.98 -21.91 -0.66
C ALA A 433 -31.13 -21.94 -2.19
N VAL A 434 -31.37 -20.76 -2.81
CA VAL A 434 -31.48 -20.66 -4.26
C VAL A 434 -30.12 -20.79 -4.95
N LYS A 435 -29.09 -20.15 -4.39
CA LYS A 435 -27.76 -20.03 -5.00
C LYS A 435 -26.92 -21.28 -4.86
N GLU A 436 -26.85 -21.81 -3.65
CA GLU A 436 -25.92 -22.87 -3.26
C GLU A 436 -26.58 -24.24 -3.33
N GLU A 437 -27.88 -24.33 -3.03
CA GLU A 437 -28.63 -25.60 -3.10
C GLU A 437 -29.42 -25.78 -4.40
N GLY A 438 -29.41 -24.79 -5.28
CA GLY A 438 -30.07 -24.84 -6.59
C GLY A 438 -31.61 -24.90 -6.53
N LEU A 439 -32.22 -24.48 -5.42
CA LEU A 439 -33.67 -24.42 -5.29
C LEU A 439 -34.24 -23.27 -6.16
N PRO A 440 -35.43 -23.42 -6.76
CA PRO A 440 -35.93 -22.40 -7.68
C PRO A 440 -36.40 -21.12 -6.96
N GLU A 441 -36.07 -19.94 -7.51
CA GLU A 441 -36.58 -18.64 -7.04
C GLU A 441 -38.11 -18.59 -7.20
N GLN A 442 -38.81 -18.33 -6.11
CA GLN A 442 -40.27 -18.17 -6.01
C GLN A 442 -40.57 -16.86 -5.29
N LEU A 443 -40.50 -15.76 -6.02
CA LEU A 443 -40.58 -14.41 -5.44
C LEU A 443 -41.89 -14.17 -4.67
N ASP A 444 -43.03 -14.65 -5.16
CA ASP A 444 -44.32 -14.51 -4.47
C ASP A 444 -44.34 -15.23 -3.12
N ALA A 445 -43.68 -16.39 -3.03
CA ALA A 445 -43.58 -17.17 -1.81
C ALA A 445 -42.65 -16.48 -0.80
N LEU A 446 -41.51 -15.96 -1.27
CA LEU A 446 -40.61 -15.16 -0.46
C LEU A 446 -41.29 -13.87 0.01
N GLN A 447 -42.03 -13.19 -0.85
CA GLN A 447 -42.79 -11.98 -0.50
C GLN A 447 -43.73 -12.28 0.67
N LEU A 448 -44.52 -13.35 0.59
CA LEU A 448 -45.43 -13.75 1.66
C LEU A 448 -44.67 -14.05 2.97
N LEU A 449 -43.54 -14.77 2.91
CA LEU A 449 -42.70 -15.00 4.09
C LEU A 449 -42.23 -13.67 4.69
N THR A 450 -41.74 -12.75 3.85
CA THR A 450 -41.23 -11.45 4.33
C THR A 450 -42.32 -10.55 4.91
N GLU A 451 -43.55 -10.59 4.38
CA GLU A 451 -44.71 -9.94 4.99
C GLU A 451 -45.00 -10.49 6.39
N GLY A 452 -44.81 -11.80 6.59
CA GLY A 452 -44.93 -12.44 7.90
C GLY A 452 -43.83 -12.02 8.87
N THR A 453 -42.57 -11.98 8.42
CA THR A 453 -41.42 -11.61 9.27
C THR A 453 -41.38 -10.13 9.66
N GLN A 454 -42.18 -9.28 9.01
CA GLN A 454 -42.39 -7.88 9.42
C GLN A 454 -43.23 -7.75 10.71
N ASN A 455 -43.92 -8.81 11.15
CA ASN A 455 -44.66 -8.75 12.41
C ASN A 455 -43.69 -8.68 13.59
N GLU A 456 -43.68 -7.55 14.32
CA GLU A 456 -42.73 -7.31 15.42
C GLU A 456 -42.83 -8.31 16.58
N GLN A 457 -44.00 -8.92 16.80
CA GLN A 457 -44.23 -9.82 17.94
C GLN A 457 -43.95 -11.29 17.59
N TYR A 458 -44.27 -11.72 16.37
CA TYR A 458 -44.26 -13.14 15.99
C TYR A 458 -43.36 -13.44 14.79
N GLY A 459 -42.93 -12.44 14.03
CA GLY A 459 -42.20 -12.60 12.78
C GLY A 459 -40.88 -13.33 12.94
N GLU A 460 -40.16 -13.10 14.04
CA GLU A 460 -38.91 -13.81 14.36
C GLU A 460 -39.13 -15.33 14.45
N LYS A 461 -40.27 -15.77 14.97
CA LYS A 461 -40.60 -17.18 15.14
C LYS A 461 -40.80 -17.94 13.82
N LEU A 462 -41.03 -17.25 12.71
CA LEU A 462 -41.08 -17.90 11.38
C LEU A 462 -39.71 -18.42 10.98
N VAL A 463 -38.66 -17.67 11.27
CA VAL A 463 -37.30 -17.95 10.78
C VAL A 463 -36.34 -18.34 11.91
N ASP A 464 -36.88 -18.82 13.03
CA ASP A 464 -36.08 -19.45 14.07
C ASP A 464 -35.73 -20.88 13.67
N PHE A 465 -34.52 -21.06 13.14
CA PHE A 465 -33.94 -22.36 12.79
C PHE A 465 -32.73 -22.65 13.69
N SER A 466 -32.80 -22.26 14.96
CA SER A 466 -31.76 -22.55 15.93
C SER A 466 -31.62 -24.07 16.14
N PRO A 467 -30.40 -24.58 16.40
CA PRO A 467 -30.19 -26.00 16.67
C PRO A 467 -31.04 -26.47 17.86
N ILE A 468 -31.59 -27.68 17.75
CA ILE A 468 -32.39 -28.27 18.83
C ILE A 468 -31.49 -29.17 19.66
N VAL A 469 -31.31 -28.83 20.95
CA VAL A 469 -30.47 -29.60 21.87
C VAL A 469 -31.31 -30.55 22.72
N PHE A 470 -30.98 -31.84 22.66
CA PHE A 470 -31.55 -32.88 23.49
C PHE A 470 -30.57 -33.22 24.59
N HIS A 471 -30.89 -32.77 25.81
CA HIS A 471 -30.05 -33.02 26.97
C HIS A 471 -30.09 -34.48 27.39
N SER A 472 -28.92 -35.12 27.45
CA SER A 472 -28.81 -36.52 27.84
C SER A 472 -28.44 -36.67 29.31
N VAL A 473 -28.95 -37.73 29.95
CA VAL A 473 -28.64 -38.05 31.36
C VAL A 473 -27.17 -38.42 31.59
N ASP A 474 -26.44 -38.81 30.54
CA ASP A 474 -25.02 -39.15 30.59
C ASP A 474 -24.09 -37.95 30.33
N GLY A 475 -24.65 -36.75 30.13
CA GLY A 475 -23.91 -35.52 29.83
C GLY A 475 -23.46 -35.38 28.37
N ASN A 476 -23.81 -36.33 27.49
CA ASN A 476 -23.54 -36.23 26.05
C ASN A 476 -24.79 -35.75 25.31
N ASP A 477 -24.98 -34.43 25.26
CA ASP A 477 -26.12 -33.83 24.57
C ASP A 477 -26.11 -34.16 23.07
N TYR A 478 -27.29 -34.45 22.53
CA TYR A 478 -27.48 -34.60 21.10
C TYR A 478 -27.97 -33.28 20.51
N VAL A 479 -27.22 -32.72 19.56
CA VAL A 479 -27.58 -31.49 18.86
C VAL A 479 -28.12 -31.85 17.48
N LEU A 480 -29.38 -31.49 17.24
CA LEU A 480 -29.96 -31.54 15.91
C LEU A 480 -29.69 -30.22 15.19
N GLU A 481 -28.72 -30.27 14.28
CA GLU A 481 -28.43 -29.17 13.36
C GLU A 481 -29.55 -29.03 12.33
N ILE A 482 -29.97 -27.78 12.10
CA ILE A 482 -31.07 -27.47 11.19
C ILE A 482 -30.50 -26.86 9.92
N ASP A 483 -30.94 -27.40 8.79
CA ASP A 483 -30.67 -26.87 7.47
C ASP A 483 -31.46 -25.56 7.23
N LYS A 484 -30.89 -24.42 7.67
CA LYS A 484 -31.58 -23.12 7.67
C LYS A 484 -31.93 -22.62 6.25
N PRO A 485 -31.03 -22.68 5.25
CA PRO A 485 -31.36 -22.22 3.91
C PRO A 485 -32.53 -23.01 3.30
N ARG A 486 -32.41 -24.34 3.23
CA ARG A 486 -33.44 -25.23 2.71
C ARG A 486 -34.77 -25.04 3.42
N ASN A 487 -34.75 -25.01 4.75
CA ASN A 487 -35.97 -24.94 5.55
C ASN A 487 -36.63 -23.55 5.43
N THR A 488 -35.87 -22.47 5.27
CA THR A 488 -36.41 -21.14 4.98
C THR A 488 -37.14 -21.13 3.63
N TRP A 489 -36.54 -21.73 2.59
CA TRP A 489 -37.17 -21.87 1.29
C TRP A 489 -38.45 -22.72 1.34
N MET A 490 -38.41 -23.84 2.05
CA MET A 490 -39.58 -24.70 2.26
C MET A 490 -40.69 -23.97 3.02
N LEU A 491 -40.34 -23.18 4.05
CA LEU A 491 -41.33 -22.40 4.79
C LEU A 491 -42.03 -21.37 3.90
N ALA A 492 -41.27 -20.62 3.09
CA ALA A 492 -41.85 -19.69 2.13
C ALA A 492 -42.85 -20.39 1.21
N LYS A 493 -42.45 -21.53 0.63
CA LYS A 493 -43.32 -22.32 -0.25
C LYS A 493 -44.55 -22.87 0.47
N GLN A 494 -44.40 -23.35 1.71
CA GLN A 494 -45.54 -23.85 2.49
C GLN A 494 -46.54 -22.73 2.81
N MET A 495 -46.06 -21.56 3.25
CA MET A 495 -46.91 -20.40 3.50
C MET A 495 -47.68 -20.01 2.24
N TYR A 496 -47.00 -19.99 1.09
CA TYR A 496 -47.63 -19.71 -0.20
C TYR A 496 -48.73 -20.72 -0.53
N LEU A 497 -48.45 -22.02 -0.45
CA LEU A 497 -49.42 -23.08 -0.73
C LEU A 497 -50.61 -23.05 0.23
N ILE A 498 -50.39 -22.78 1.52
CA ILE A 498 -51.48 -22.59 2.50
C ILE A 498 -52.35 -21.41 2.08
N ASN A 499 -51.75 -20.29 1.69
CA ASN A 499 -52.50 -19.12 1.23
C ASN A 499 -53.34 -19.43 -0.03
N GLN A 500 -52.83 -20.26 -0.94
CA GLN A 500 -53.59 -20.74 -2.11
C GLN A 500 -54.80 -21.64 -1.74
N THR A 501 -54.85 -22.22 -0.54
CA THR A 501 -56.05 -22.94 -0.08
C THR A 501 -57.19 -22.01 0.36
N GLY A 502 -56.96 -20.69 0.35
CA GLY A 502 -57.90 -19.67 0.82
C GLY A 502 -57.76 -19.33 2.31
N PHE A 503 -56.76 -19.87 3.00
CA PHE A 503 -56.43 -19.54 4.39
C PHE A 503 -55.38 -18.42 4.44
N PRO A 504 -55.75 -17.18 4.81
CA PRO A 504 -54.84 -16.03 4.75
C PRO A 504 -53.82 -16.06 5.89
N ILE A 505 -52.74 -16.82 5.73
CA ILE A 505 -51.82 -17.19 6.82
C ILE A 505 -51.23 -15.99 7.57
N ILE A 506 -50.96 -14.88 6.87
CA ILE A 506 -50.41 -13.65 7.45
C ILE A 506 -51.34 -13.00 8.48
N LYS A 507 -52.66 -13.24 8.38
CA LYS A 507 -53.64 -12.73 9.34
C LYS A 507 -53.69 -13.54 10.65
N HIS A 508 -52.91 -14.62 10.74
CA HIS A 508 -52.89 -15.55 11.86
C HIS A 508 -51.47 -15.70 12.44
N PRO A 509 -50.82 -14.62 12.91
CA PRO A 509 -49.43 -14.67 13.38
C PRO A 509 -49.22 -15.61 14.58
N GLU A 510 -50.28 -15.95 15.33
CA GLU A 510 -50.25 -16.93 16.41
C GLU A 510 -49.81 -18.34 15.98
N VAL A 511 -49.89 -18.66 14.69
CA VAL A 511 -49.52 -19.99 14.15
C VAL A 511 -48.10 -20.06 13.62
N PHE A 512 -47.37 -18.94 13.57
CA PHE A 512 -46.05 -18.83 12.93
C PHE A 512 -45.01 -19.79 13.52
N GLU A 513 -44.93 -19.86 14.85
CA GLU A 513 -44.04 -20.81 15.56
C GLU A 513 -44.38 -22.26 15.20
N GLY A 514 -45.67 -22.58 15.14
CA GLY A 514 -46.16 -23.90 14.76
C GLY A 514 -45.86 -24.26 13.31
N LEU A 515 -45.86 -23.29 12.40
CA LEU A 515 -45.46 -23.49 11.00
C LEU A 515 -43.97 -23.78 10.87
N ASN A 516 -43.13 -22.97 11.52
CA ASN A 516 -41.69 -23.17 11.55
C ASN A 516 -41.35 -24.58 12.08
N GLY A 517 -41.89 -24.96 13.25
CA GLY A 517 -41.68 -26.28 13.84
C GLY A 517 -42.16 -27.43 12.95
N LYS A 518 -43.24 -27.23 12.17
CA LYS A 518 -43.72 -28.21 11.18
C LYS A 518 -42.74 -28.39 10.03
N ILE A 519 -42.18 -27.31 9.49
CA ILE A 519 -41.16 -27.39 8.45
C ILE A 519 -39.94 -28.14 8.97
N ILE A 520 -39.45 -27.80 10.16
CA ILE A 520 -38.32 -28.50 10.79
C ILE A 520 -38.61 -30.00 10.90
N ALA A 521 -39.76 -30.38 11.45
CA ALA A 521 -40.13 -31.78 11.63
C ALA A 521 -40.28 -32.54 10.30
N ASN A 522 -40.89 -31.90 9.29
CA ASN A 522 -41.05 -32.50 7.97
C ASN A 522 -39.71 -32.66 7.27
N ALA A 523 -38.87 -31.62 7.29
CA ALA A 523 -37.56 -31.64 6.66
C ALA A 523 -36.63 -32.67 7.31
N TYR A 524 -36.65 -32.80 8.64
CA TYR A 524 -35.92 -33.84 9.34
C TYR A 524 -36.37 -35.24 8.91
N SER A 525 -37.68 -35.50 8.90
CA SER A 525 -38.23 -36.82 8.58
C SER A 525 -37.98 -37.23 7.13
N LEU A 526 -38.05 -36.25 6.22
CA LEU A 526 -37.86 -36.46 4.80
C LEU A 526 -36.38 -36.58 4.44
N PHE A 527 -35.54 -35.64 4.88
CA PHE A 527 -34.20 -35.45 4.33
C PHE A 527 -33.08 -35.75 5.33
N ASP A 528 -33.19 -35.31 6.58
CA ASP A 528 -32.03 -35.26 7.50
C ASP A 528 -31.86 -36.52 8.35
N ALA A 529 -32.94 -37.24 8.62
CA ALA A 529 -32.89 -38.45 9.41
C ALA A 529 -32.04 -39.52 8.70
N LYS A 530 -30.96 -39.95 9.36
CA LYS A 530 -29.95 -40.89 8.83
C LYS A 530 -30.53 -42.14 8.16
N TYR A 531 -31.63 -42.67 8.71
CA TYR A 531 -32.37 -43.83 8.18
C TYR A 531 -33.84 -43.49 7.92
N GLY A 532 -34.10 -42.23 7.55
CA GLY A 532 -35.44 -41.70 7.29
C GLY A 532 -35.95 -42.01 5.88
N ILE A 533 -36.90 -41.21 5.41
CA ILE A 533 -37.59 -41.45 4.14
C ILE A 533 -36.62 -41.37 2.95
N SER A 534 -35.75 -40.35 2.90
CA SER A 534 -34.74 -40.23 1.82
C SER A 534 -33.81 -41.43 1.74
N TYR A 535 -33.36 -41.97 2.88
CA TYR A 535 -32.57 -43.19 2.93
C TYR A 535 -33.33 -44.38 2.35
N MET A 536 -34.58 -44.59 2.77
CA MET A 536 -35.39 -45.72 2.29
C MET A 536 -35.74 -45.60 0.81
N GLU A 537 -36.07 -44.41 0.31
CA GLU A 537 -36.29 -44.16 -1.12
C GLU A 537 -35.03 -44.44 -1.94
N LYS A 538 -33.86 -44.10 -1.40
CA LYS A 538 -32.58 -44.39 -2.07
C LYS A 538 -32.28 -45.89 -2.11
N GLU A 539 -32.45 -46.60 -1.01
CA GLU A 539 -32.13 -48.02 -0.91
C GLU A 539 -33.13 -48.92 -1.65
N VAL A 540 -34.43 -48.60 -1.57
CA VAL A 540 -35.50 -49.45 -2.12
C VAL A 540 -35.84 -49.06 -3.56
N ASN A 541 -35.93 -47.76 -3.85
CA ASN A 541 -36.41 -47.24 -5.14
C ASN A 541 -35.29 -46.62 -6.00
N ASN A 542 -34.04 -46.57 -5.51
CA ASN A 542 -32.91 -45.87 -6.14
C ASN A 542 -33.24 -44.40 -6.50
N ARG A 543 -34.12 -43.77 -5.73
CA ARG A 543 -34.54 -42.37 -5.90
C ARG A 543 -33.96 -41.52 -4.78
N THR A 544 -33.40 -40.37 -5.13
CA THR A 544 -33.08 -39.32 -4.16
C THR A 544 -34.22 -38.31 -4.18
N ILE A 545 -34.94 -38.18 -3.07
CA ILE A 545 -36.01 -37.18 -2.96
C ILE A 545 -35.42 -35.80 -2.73
N THR A 546 -36.08 -34.77 -3.25
CA THR A 546 -35.64 -33.37 -3.11
C THR A 546 -36.77 -32.47 -2.60
N PRO A 547 -36.46 -31.29 -2.04
CA PRO A 547 -37.47 -30.29 -1.69
C PRO A 547 -38.30 -29.77 -2.87
N THR A 548 -37.95 -30.10 -4.11
CA THR A 548 -38.70 -29.67 -5.31
C THR A 548 -39.70 -30.71 -5.82
N ASP A 549 -39.63 -31.95 -5.33
CA ASP A 549 -40.47 -33.04 -5.79
C ASP A 549 -41.95 -32.79 -5.44
N GLU A 550 -42.86 -33.13 -6.36
CA GLU A 550 -44.30 -32.89 -6.19
C GLU A 550 -44.90 -33.69 -5.02
N ASP A 551 -44.54 -34.97 -4.91
CA ASP A 551 -45.04 -35.88 -3.89
C ASP A 551 -44.56 -35.53 -2.46
N VAL A 552 -43.39 -34.90 -2.34
CA VAL A 552 -42.94 -34.29 -1.08
C VAL A 552 -43.92 -33.20 -0.63
N TRP A 553 -44.36 -32.34 -1.54
CA TRP A 553 -45.31 -31.27 -1.22
C TRP A 553 -46.73 -31.79 -1.00
N ASP A 554 -47.16 -32.82 -1.73
CA ASP A 554 -48.42 -33.52 -1.46
C ASP A 554 -48.45 -34.05 -0.02
N LEU A 555 -47.36 -34.64 0.47
CA LEU A 555 -47.26 -35.14 1.83
C LEU A 555 -47.29 -34.00 2.88
N ILE A 556 -46.50 -32.95 2.66
CA ILE A 556 -46.46 -31.78 3.56
C ILE A 556 -47.84 -31.11 3.64
N MET A 557 -48.52 -30.95 2.50
CA MET A 557 -49.84 -30.31 2.45
C MET A 557 -50.96 -31.22 2.95
N LEU A 558 -50.85 -32.54 2.78
CA LEU A 558 -51.76 -33.50 3.41
C LEU A 558 -51.68 -33.39 4.93
N GLN A 559 -50.47 -33.29 5.49
CA GLN A 559 -50.27 -33.07 6.90
C GLN A 559 -50.97 -31.77 7.33
N TRP A 560 -50.71 -30.64 6.65
CA TRP A 560 -51.39 -29.37 6.93
C TRP A 560 -52.91 -29.54 6.97
N LYS A 561 -53.51 -30.12 5.92
CA LYS A 561 -54.95 -30.34 5.82
C LYS A 561 -55.52 -31.11 7.01
N LEU A 562 -54.87 -32.20 7.42
CA LEU A 562 -55.31 -33.03 8.54
C LEU A 562 -55.26 -32.29 9.89
N TYR A 563 -54.27 -31.42 10.09
CA TYR A 563 -54.18 -30.60 11.30
C TYR A 563 -55.14 -29.41 11.25
N SER A 564 -55.26 -28.73 10.11
CA SER A 564 -56.12 -27.56 9.95
C SER A 564 -57.59 -27.93 10.06
N ASP A 565 -58.02 -29.06 9.49
CA ASP A 565 -59.41 -29.53 9.59
C ASP A 565 -59.81 -29.81 11.04
N LYS A 566 -58.85 -30.26 11.87
CA LYS A 566 -59.07 -30.53 13.29
C LYS A 566 -58.96 -29.27 14.16
N ALA A 567 -57.99 -28.40 13.89
CA ALA A 567 -57.69 -27.22 14.69
C ALA A 567 -58.64 -26.05 14.40
N PHE A 568 -59.07 -25.89 13.14
CA PHE A 568 -59.87 -24.77 12.66
C PHE A 568 -61.30 -25.17 12.28
N ASN A 569 -61.82 -26.22 12.93
CA ASN A 569 -63.14 -26.77 12.62
C ASN A 569 -64.18 -25.65 12.47
N LYS A 570 -64.82 -25.61 11.30
CA LYS A 570 -65.42 -24.45 10.61
C LYS A 570 -66.46 -23.63 11.40
N SER A 571 -66.89 -24.09 12.58
CA SER A 571 -67.84 -23.38 13.44
C SER A 571 -67.19 -22.34 14.38
N ALA A 572 -65.88 -22.37 14.59
CA ALA A 572 -65.21 -21.52 15.58
C ALA A 572 -64.62 -20.20 15.03
N LEU A 573 -64.44 -20.08 13.71
CA LEU A 573 -63.75 -18.93 13.08
C LEU A 573 -64.68 -18.01 12.26
N TYR A 574 -65.96 -18.34 12.16
CA TYR A 574 -66.97 -17.54 11.44
C TYR A 574 -68.03 -16.91 12.37
N ASN A 575 -67.77 -16.82 13.68
CA ASN A 575 -68.58 -16.05 14.63
C ASN A 575 -67.83 -14.82 15.12
#